data_AF-A0A497P7Q4-F1
#
_entry.id   AF-A0A497P7Q4-F1
#
_cell.length_a   1.000
_cell.length_b   1.000
_cell.length_c   1.000
_cell.angle_alpha   90.00
_cell.angle_beta   90.00
_cell.angle_gamma   90.00
#
_symmetry.space_group_name_H-M   'P 1'
#
loop_
_entity.id
_entity.type
_entity.pdbx_description
1 polymer ?
#
loop_
_entity_poly.entity_id
_entity_poly.type
_entity_poly.pdbx_seq_one_letter_code
_entity_poly.pdbx_strand_id
1 'polypeptide(L)'
;MQTTEINGFAIDVFNQHKLEAGKKQGICPLCSADRKPKNQKAKCASYDWERGLGTCHNCNSTFQLHTYKRKGETQRVYERPKDEVVKPPDSKVVEWFKSRGISQQTLTDLKVGEGAEYM
;
A
#
# COMPACT_ATOMS: atom_id res chain seq x y z
N MET A 1 -27.67 8.16 -6.75
CA MET A 1 -26.28 8.52 -6.38
C MET A 1 -26.20 8.62 -4.87
N GLN A 2 -25.19 8.01 -4.27
CA GLN A 2 -24.91 8.11 -2.83
C GLN A 2 -23.73 9.07 -2.64
N THR A 3 -23.81 9.98 -1.67
CA THR A 3 -22.78 11.00 -1.42
C THR A 3 -22.02 10.78 -0.11
N THR A 4 -22.50 9.88 0.74
CA THR A 4 -21.97 9.63 2.09
C THR A 4 -21.29 8.28 2.22
N GLU A 5 -21.81 7.24 1.59
CA GLU A 5 -21.29 5.87 1.69
C GLU A 5 -21.55 5.07 0.41
N ILE A 6 -20.56 4.28 -0.02
CA ILE A 6 -20.71 3.32 -1.12
C ILE A 6 -20.09 1.99 -0.68
N ASN A 7 -20.84 0.89 -0.83
CA ASN A 7 -20.40 -0.48 -0.52
C ASN A 7 -19.79 -0.64 0.89
N GLY A 8 -20.33 0.05 1.90
CA GLY A 8 -19.82 -0.03 3.26
C GLY A 8 -18.63 0.89 3.55
N PHE A 9 -18.15 1.70 2.60
CA PHE A 9 -17.05 2.65 2.79
C PHE A 9 -17.57 4.09 2.81
N ALA A 10 -17.28 4.82 3.88
CA ALA A 10 -17.62 6.24 3.98
C ALA A 10 -16.82 7.05 2.96
N ILE A 11 -17.50 7.88 2.18
CA ILE A 11 -16.87 8.78 1.23
C ILE A 11 -16.15 9.88 2.01
N ASP A 12 -14.89 10.14 1.63
CA ASP A 12 -14.09 11.23 2.17
C ASP A 12 -14.24 12.48 1.30
N VAL A 13 -13.88 12.39 0.02
CA VAL A 13 -14.08 13.44 -0.98
C VAL A 13 -15.00 12.93 -2.09
N PHE A 14 -16.20 13.51 -2.18
CA PHE A 14 -17.11 13.23 -3.27
C PHE A 14 -16.64 13.92 -4.56
N ASN A 15 -16.56 13.19 -5.68
CA ASN A 15 -16.24 13.73 -7.00
C ASN A 15 -14.89 14.49 -6.99
N GLN A 16 -13.82 13.78 -6.66
CA GLN A 16 -12.47 14.34 -6.55
C GLN A 16 -11.98 15.05 -7.83
N HIS A 17 -12.56 14.67 -8.98
CA HIS A 17 -12.23 15.20 -10.29
C HIS A 17 -13.12 16.37 -10.75
N LYS A 18 -14.06 16.84 -9.91
CA LYS A 18 -15.01 17.94 -10.23
C LYS A 18 -15.76 17.75 -11.55
N LEU A 19 -16.15 16.50 -11.85
CA LEU A 19 -16.90 16.12 -13.04
C LEU A 19 -18.38 16.51 -12.89
N GLU A 20 -19.14 16.51 -13.98
CA GLU A 20 -20.59 16.76 -13.92
C GLU A 20 -21.31 15.61 -13.19
N ALA A 21 -21.68 15.83 -11.93
CA ALA A 21 -22.38 14.85 -11.10
C ALA A 21 -23.72 14.43 -11.72
N GLY A 22 -24.02 13.13 -11.68
CA GLY A 22 -25.27 12.55 -12.20
C GLY A 22 -25.27 12.25 -13.72
N LYS A 23 -24.24 12.66 -14.47
CA LYS A 23 -24.08 12.25 -15.88
C LYS A 23 -23.53 10.82 -15.97
N LYS A 24 -24.05 10.02 -16.90
CA LYS A 24 -23.52 8.65 -17.17
C LYS A 24 -22.23 8.64 -18.00
N GLN A 25 -21.87 9.77 -18.61
CA GLN A 25 -20.71 9.90 -19.48
C GLN A 25 -20.14 11.30 -19.46
N GLY A 26 -18.83 11.42 -19.67
CA GLY A 26 -18.12 12.69 -19.71
C GLY A 26 -16.65 12.56 -20.07
N ILE A 27 -15.86 13.56 -19.67
CA ILE A 27 -14.43 13.71 -19.93
C ILE A 27 -13.62 12.78 -19.01
N CYS A 28 -12.52 12.19 -19.49
CA CYS A 28 -11.65 11.39 -18.64
C CYS A 28 -10.66 12.29 -17.88
N PRO A 29 -10.62 12.27 -16.53
CA PRO A 29 -9.68 13.08 -15.76
C PRO A 29 -8.22 12.65 -15.92
N LEU A 30 -7.96 11.43 -16.40
CA LEU A 30 -6.61 10.89 -16.55
C LEU A 30 -5.96 11.25 -17.89
N CYS A 31 -6.72 11.20 -18.99
CA CYS A 31 -6.13 11.32 -20.32
C CYS A 31 -6.63 12.50 -21.12
N SER A 32 -7.78 13.11 -20.78
CA SER A 32 -8.40 14.11 -21.66
C SER A 32 -7.58 15.39 -21.80
N ALA A 33 -6.83 15.78 -20.77
CA ALA A 33 -5.96 16.97 -20.82
C ALA A 33 -4.88 16.84 -21.91
N ASP A 34 -4.31 15.64 -22.06
CA ASP A 34 -3.21 15.36 -22.99
C ASP A 34 -3.69 15.03 -24.41
N ARG A 35 -5.00 14.98 -24.66
CA ARG A 35 -5.52 14.75 -26.02
C ARG A 35 -5.33 15.98 -26.89
N LYS A 36 -5.33 15.76 -28.21
CA LYS A 36 -5.42 16.82 -29.21
C LYS A 36 -6.55 17.80 -28.84
N PRO A 37 -6.39 19.13 -29.03
CA PRO A 37 -7.37 20.14 -28.58
C PRO A 37 -8.83 19.85 -28.96
N LYS A 38 -9.06 19.35 -30.18
CA LYS A 38 -10.39 18.95 -30.66
C LYS A 38 -11.07 17.83 -29.83
N ASN A 39 -10.29 17.04 -29.10
CA ASN A 39 -10.72 15.85 -28.36
C ASN A 39 -10.64 16.02 -26.83
N GLN A 40 -10.13 17.14 -26.31
CA GLN A 40 -10.00 17.36 -24.87
C GLN A 40 -11.37 17.41 -24.17
N LYS A 41 -12.38 17.98 -24.83
CA LYS A 41 -13.76 18.04 -24.34
C LYS A 41 -14.62 16.84 -24.79
N ALA A 42 -14.03 15.86 -25.49
CA ALA A 42 -14.77 14.69 -25.94
C ALA A 42 -15.16 13.80 -24.75
N LYS A 43 -16.39 13.29 -24.78
CA LYS A 43 -16.92 12.41 -23.74
C LYS A 43 -16.43 10.98 -23.98
N CYS A 44 -15.26 10.64 -23.44
CA CYS A 44 -14.63 9.33 -23.62
C CYS A 44 -14.75 8.39 -22.41
N ALA A 45 -15.29 8.87 -21.29
CA ALA A 45 -15.44 8.07 -20.08
C ALA A 45 -16.92 7.87 -19.72
N SER A 46 -17.25 6.65 -19.28
CA SER A 46 -18.52 6.33 -18.62
C SER A 46 -18.35 6.45 -17.12
N TYR A 47 -19.36 6.99 -16.44
CA TYR A 47 -19.37 7.17 -14.99
C TYR A 47 -20.48 6.33 -14.36
N ASP A 48 -20.10 5.54 -13.38
CA ASP A 48 -20.98 4.81 -12.49
C ASP A 48 -20.94 5.48 -11.11
N TRP A 49 -21.84 6.44 -10.88
CA TRP A 49 -21.97 7.16 -9.62
C TRP A 49 -22.58 6.33 -8.49
N GLU A 50 -23.14 5.16 -8.79
CA GLU A 50 -23.68 4.26 -7.76
C GLU A 50 -22.55 3.41 -7.18
N ARG A 51 -21.63 2.96 -8.03
CA ARG A 51 -20.44 2.21 -7.62
C ARG A 51 -19.22 3.09 -7.33
N GLY A 52 -19.27 4.37 -7.69
CA GLY A 52 -18.17 5.31 -7.50
C GLY A 52 -17.00 5.10 -8.45
N LEU A 53 -17.24 4.53 -9.64
CA LEU A 53 -16.22 4.14 -10.60
C LEU A 53 -16.41 4.86 -11.94
N GLY A 54 -15.31 5.23 -12.59
CA GLY A 54 -15.29 5.73 -13.95
C GLY A 54 -14.43 4.84 -14.84
N THR A 55 -14.90 4.57 -16.06
CA THR A 55 -14.16 3.78 -17.05
C THR A 55 -13.95 4.62 -18.30
N CYS A 56 -12.70 4.83 -18.69
CA CYS A 56 -12.35 5.54 -19.91
C CYS A 56 -12.16 4.57 -21.07
N HIS A 57 -12.88 4.79 -22.17
CA HIS A 57 -12.80 3.98 -23.39
C HIS A 57 -11.70 4.45 -24.36
N ASN A 58 -11.00 5.54 -24.03
CA ASN A 58 -9.86 6.02 -24.82
C ASN A 58 -8.51 5.52 -24.28
N CYS A 59 -8.32 5.54 -22.95
CA CYS A 59 -7.10 5.04 -22.32
C CYS A 59 -7.28 3.67 -21.63
N ASN A 60 -8.47 3.06 -21.77
CA ASN A 60 -8.83 1.75 -21.21
C ASN A 60 -8.55 1.61 -19.70
N SER A 61 -8.62 2.73 -18.99
CA SER A 61 -8.32 2.80 -17.55
C SER A 61 -9.59 2.99 -16.76
N THR A 62 -9.64 2.32 -15.60
CA THR A 62 -10.68 2.53 -14.58
C THR A 62 -10.13 3.42 -13.48
N PHE A 63 -10.92 4.37 -13.00
CA PHE A 63 -10.56 5.30 -11.95
C PHE A 63 -11.68 5.46 -10.93
N GLN A 64 -11.33 5.84 -9.71
CA GLN A 64 -12.29 6.11 -8.64
C GLN A 64 -12.86 7.52 -8.79
N LEU A 65 -14.18 7.67 -8.69
CA LEU A 65 -14.86 8.98 -8.72
C LEU A 65 -14.77 9.70 -7.36
N HIS A 66 -14.71 8.92 -6.28
CA HIS A 66 -14.66 9.40 -4.90
C HIS A 66 -13.39 8.88 -4.21
N THR A 67 -12.95 9.58 -3.17
CA THR A 67 -12.03 9.00 -2.18
C THR A 67 -12.83 8.43 -1.01
N TYR A 68 -12.25 7.45 -0.31
CA TYR A 68 -12.91 6.75 0.79
C TYR A 68 -12.06 6.85 2.06
N LYS A 69 -12.74 6.98 3.21
CA LYS A 69 -12.08 6.87 4.52
C LYS A 69 -11.65 5.42 4.72
N ARG A 70 -10.42 5.22 5.18
CA ARG A 70 -9.95 3.89 5.56
C ARG A 70 -10.75 3.39 6.77
N LYS A 71 -11.22 2.14 6.70
CA LYS A 71 -11.80 1.46 7.87
C LYS A 71 -10.68 1.18 8.87
N GLY A 72 -10.72 1.85 10.02
CA GLY A 72 -9.76 1.67 11.10
C GLY A 72 -8.43 2.36 10.83
N GLU A 73 -8.42 3.69 10.93
CA GLU A 73 -7.19 4.50 11.03
C GLU A 73 -6.34 4.01 12.20
N THR A 74 -5.51 3.00 11.95
CA THR A 74 -4.30 2.76 12.74
C THR A 74 -3.24 3.64 12.09
N GLN A 75 -2.97 4.78 12.70
CA GLN A 75 -1.71 5.48 12.41
C GLN A 75 -0.61 4.47 12.67
N ARG A 76 0.02 3.95 11.62
CA ARG A 76 1.20 3.10 11.76
C ARG A 76 2.30 3.99 12.31
N VAL A 77 2.49 3.95 13.62
CA VAL A 77 3.64 4.58 14.27
C VAL A 77 4.86 3.76 13.86
N TYR A 78 5.72 4.36 13.03
CA TYR A 78 6.98 3.75 12.66
C TYR A 78 7.94 3.91 13.84
N GLU A 79 8.11 2.85 14.62
CA GLU A 79 9.11 2.80 15.69
C GLU A 79 10.44 2.25 15.14
N ARG A 80 11.55 2.78 15.67
CA ARG A 80 12.87 2.20 15.40
C ARG A 80 12.91 0.79 16.01
N PRO A 81 13.36 -0.24 15.27
CA PRO A 81 13.55 -1.57 15.83
C PRO A 81 14.42 -1.50 17.09
N LYS A 82 14.03 -2.25 18.12
CA LYS A 82 14.88 -2.41 19.31
C LYS A 82 16.04 -3.33 18.96
N ASP A 83 17.21 -3.05 19.52
CA ASP A 83 18.35 -3.96 19.38
C ASP A 83 17.97 -5.34 19.92
N GLU A 84 18.14 -6.37 19.10
CA GLU A 84 17.88 -7.74 19.52
C GLU A 84 18.97 -8.17 20.51
N VAL A 85 18.55 -8.73 21.65
CA VAL A 85 19.47 -9.31 22.62
C VAL A 85 19.99 -10.62 22.01
N VAL A 86 21.24 -10.59 21.54
CA VAL A 86 21.93 -11.80 21.10
C VAL A 86 22.07 -12.73 22.29
N LYS A 87 21.36 -13.86 22.23
CA LYS A 87 21.46 -14.91 23.25
C LYS A 87 22.76 -15.69 23.04
N PRO A 88 23.41 -16.12 24.13
CA PRO A 88 24.54 -17.03 24.01
C PRO A 88 24.09 -18.33 23.30
N PRO A 89 24.91 -18.88 22.39
CA PRO A 89 24.57 -20.09 21.65
C PRO A 89 24.50 -21.33 22.56
N ASP A 90 23.76 -22.37 22.14
CA ASP A 90 23.55 -23.61 22.87
C ASP A 90 24.84 -24.42 23.00
N SER A 91 24.84 -25.31 23.99
CA SER A 91 26.00 -26.16 24.31
C SER A 91 26.59 -26.89 23.11
N LYS A 92 25.77 -27.36 22.15
CA LYS A 92 26.24 -28.05 20.94
C LYS A 92 27.03 -27.15 19.99
N VAL A 93 26.56 -25.91 19.77
CA VAL A 93 27.25 -24.94 18.91
C VAL A 93 28.55 -24.50 19.58
N VAL A 94 28.50 -24.28 20.90
CA VAL A 94 29.69 -23.96 21.70
C VAL A 94 30.73 -25.08 21.64
N GLU A 95 30.33 -26.35 21.75
CA GLU A 95 31.24 -27.49 21.62
C GLU A 95 31.88 -27.60 20.23
N TRP A 96 31.11 -27.31 19.17
CA TRP A 96 31.63 -27.29 17.79
C TRP A 96 32.67 -26.18 17.58
N PHE A 97 32.48 -25.00 18.17
CA PHE A 97 33.47 -23.93 18.14
C PHE A 97 34.68 -24.24 19.01
N LYS A 98 34.46 -24.88 20.16
CA LYS A 98 35.52 -25.31 21.06
C LYS A 98 36.47 -26.32 20.41
N SER A 99 35.96 -27.26 19.60
CA SER A 99 36.81 -28.21 18.86
C SER A 99 37.72 -27.54 17.83
N ARG A 100 37.46 -26.27 17.48
CA ARG A 100 38.25 -25.44 16.58
C ARG A 100 39.11 -24.40 17.32
N GLY A 101 39.23 -24.51 18.64
CA GLY A 101 40.01 -23.60 19.46
C GLY A 101 39.35 -22.24 19.69
N ILE A 102 38.04 -22.09 19.44
CA ILE A 102 37.30 -20.85 19.65
C ILE A 102 36.57 -20.93 21.00
N SER A 103 36.79 -19.92 21.85
CA SER A 103 36.24 -19.89 23.21
C SER A 103 34.84 -19.28 23.25
N GLN A 104 34.06 -19.62 24.29
CA GLN A 104 32.75 -18.99 24.55
C GLN A 104 32.84 -17.47 24.71
N GLN A 105 33.93 -17.00 25.32
CA GLN A 105 34.19 -15.57 25.48
C GLN A 105 34.28 -14.88 24.11
N THR A 106 35.02 -15.49 23.17
CA THR A 106 35.15 -14.98 21.80
C THR A 106 33.80 -14.91 21.08
N LEU A 107 32.93 -15.90 21.26
CA LEU A 107 31.57 -15.89 20.68
C LEU A 107 30.72 -14.75 21.27
N THR A 108 30.85 -14.51 22.57
CA THR A 108 30.12 -13.45 23.29
C THR A 108 30.59 -12.05 22.87
N ASP A 109 31.91 -11.84 22.81
CA ASP A 109 32.53 -10.56 22.44
C ASP A 109 32.18 -10.15 21.01
N LEU A 110 32.09 -11.15 20.11
CA LEU A 110 31.72 -10.94 18.71
C LEU A 110 30.21 -11.02 18.45
N LYS A 111 29.38 -11.17 19.50
CA LYS A 111 27.92 -11.27 19.42
C LYS A 111 27.45 -12.35 18.43
N VAL A 112 28.08 -13.51 18.47
CA VAL A 112 27.68 -14.70 17.70
C VAL A 112 26.47 -15.34 18.38
N GLY A 113 25.33 -15.36 17.70
CA GLY A 113 24.12 -16.06 18.12
C GLY A 113 23.82 -17.28 17.25
N GLU A 114 22.74 -17.96 17.56
CA GLU A 114 22.18 -19.06 16.78
C GLU A 114 20.67 -18.88 16.62
N GLY A 115 20.10 -19.51 15.60
CA GLY A 115 18.67 -19.50 15.32
C GLY A 115 18.27 -20.72 14.52
N ALA A 116 17.02 -21.19 14.67
CA ALA A 116 16.50 -22.36 13.95
C ALA A 116 16.43 -22.13 12.43
N GLU A 117 16.45 -20.87 12.01
CA GLU A 117 16.53 -20.45 10.62
C GLU A 117 17.93 -20.59 10.00
N TYR A 118 18.97 -20.83 10.80
CA TYR A 118 20.37 -20.95 10.36
C TYR A 118 20.99 -22.34 10.60
N MET A 119 20.29 -23.25 11.29
CA MET A 119 20.69 -24.63 11.59
C MET A 119 19.75 -25.64 10.95
#